data_AF-A0A0Q0VTD3-F1
#
_entry.id   AF-A0A0Q0VTD3-F1
#
_cell.length_a   1.000
_cell.length_b   1.000
_cell.length_c   1.000
_cell.angle_alpha   90.00
_cell.angle_beta   90.00
_cell.angle_gamma   90.00
#
_symmetry.space_group_name_H-M   'P 1'
#
loop_
_entity.id
_entity.type
_entity.pdbx_description
1 polymer ?
#
loop_
_entity_poly.entity_id
_entity_poly.type
_entity_poly.pdbx_seq_one_letter_code
_entity_poly.pdbx_strand_id
1 'polypeptide(L)'
;MESKLSLSEFRRRLENNTEIGSLKVNLSLFRIFPRFGGIKPFYGLFDDKSFRLTINSRTSPTYFIIRGNYKNINNIVKVSYIVEPNSKFQLIWTRFSPVVFLIALNVFFLFFGRGLRRATTIVSLFLLIVIFYSRWKEERKRKILERKFVRIFEILK
;
A
#
# COMPACT_ATOMS: atom_id res chain seq x y z
N MET A 1 11.23 -17.85 -3.29
CA MET A 1 10.96 -17.82 -1.83
C MET A 1 10.12 -19.03 -1.49
N GLU A 2 10.34 -19.59 -0.30
CA GLU A 2 9.72 -20.83 0.14
C GLU A 2 9.00 -20.57 1.47
N SER A 3 7.79 -21.09 1.63
CA SER A 3 7.07 -21.03 2.90
C SER A 3 7.42 -22.26 3.72
N LYS A 4 7.60 -22.09 5.03
CA LYS A 4 7.76 -23.21 5.98
C LYS A 4 6.46 -24.03 6.13
N LEU A 5 5.34 -23.51 5.64
CA LEU A 5 4.02 -24.10 5.82
C LEU A 5 3.75 -25.19 4.78
N SER A 6 2.97 -26.19 5.20
CA SER A 6 2.35 -27.12 4.25
C SER A 6 1.31 -26.40 3.39
N LEU A 7 0.95 -26.98 2.24
CA LEU A 7 -0.03 -26.37 1.33
C LEU A 7 -1.40 -26.14 2.00
N SER A 8 -1.87 -27.12 2.78
CA SER A 8 -3.14 -27.03 3.50
C SER A 8 -3.10 -25.96 4.58
N GLU A 9 -1.99 -25.86 5.32
CA GLU A 9 -1.82 -24.83 6.33
C GLU A 9 -1.72 -23.44 5.71
N PHE A 10 -1.00 -23.30 4.59
CA PHE A 10 -0.90 -22.04 3.85
C PHE A 10 -2.27 -21.54 3.41
N ARG A 11 -3.11 -22.42 2.85
CA ARG A 11 -4.49 -22.11 2.45
C ARG A 11 -5.37 -21.74 3.65
N ARG A 12 -5.28 -22.51 4.75
CA ARG A 12 -6.02 -22.20 5.97
C ARG A 12 -5.60 -20.84 6.55
N ARG A 13 -4.32 -20.49 6.50
CA ARG A 13 -3.84 -19.16 6.90
C ARG A 13 -4.33 -18.07 5.97
N LEU A 14 -4.40 -18.30 4.65
CA LEU A 14 -5.00 -17.35 3.71
C LEU A 14 -6.45 -17.07 4.09
N GLU A 15 -7.26 -18.11 4.33
CA GLU A 15 -8.67 -17.99 4.68
C GLU A 15 -8.90 -17.30 6.03
N ASN A 16 -8.14 -17.69 7.06
CA ASN A 16 -8.29 -17.13 8.40
C ASN A 16 -7.81 -15.67 8.48
N ASN A 17 -6.80 -15.29 7.69
CA ASN A 17 -6.18 -13.97 7.75
C ASN A 17 -6.66 -13.00 6.66
N THR A 18 -7.45 -13.48 5.69
CA THR A 18 -7.95 -12.65 4.58
C THR A 18 -9.45 -12.50 4.66
N GLU A 19 -9.88 -11.25 4.62
CA GLU A 19 -11.26 -10.90 4.34
C GLU A 19 -11.51 -10.85 2.83
N ILE A 20 -12.48 -11.64 2.36
CA ILE A 20 -12.78 -11.76 0.94
C ILE A 20 -13.48 -10.49 0.47
N GLY A 21 -12.94 -9.85 -0.56
CA GLY A 21 -13.65 -8.77 -1.23
C GLY A 21 -12.87 -8.11 -2.36
N SER A 22 -13.56 -7.24 -3.10
CA SER A 22 -13.00 -6.68 -4.33
C SER A 22 -11.92 -5.64 -4.05
N LEU A 23 -10.77 -5.81 -4.71
CA LEU A 23 -9.66 -4.84 -4.72
C LEU A 23 -9.79 -3.78 -5.82
N LYS A 24 -10.92 -3.77 -6.57
CA LYS A 24 -11.16 -2.78 -7.63
C LYS A 24 -10.95 -1.37 -7.05
N VAL A 25 -10.25 -0.56 -7.82
CA VAL A 25 -9.88 0.83 -7.50
C VAL A 25 -11.17 1.62 -7.30
N ASN A 26 -11.67 1.64 -6.08
CA ASN A 26 -12.71 2.58 -5.71
C ASN A 26 -11.96 3.88 -5.35
N LEU A 27 -12.18 4.93 -6.15
CA LEU A 27 -11.67 6.29 -5.87
C LEU A 27 -12.18 6.83 -4.52
N SER A 28 -13.15 6.16 -3.92
CA SER A 28 -13.52 6.37 -2.52
C SER A 28 -12.31 6.11 -1.61
N LEU A 29 -11.71 7.20 -1.14
CA LEU A 29 -10.76 7.22 -0.02
C LEU A 29 -11.33 6.56 1.26
N PHE A 30 -12.65 6.35 1.30
CA PHE A 30 -13.38 5.67 2.35
C PHE A 30 -13.83 4.30 1.85
N ARG A 31 -13.00 3.28 2.03
CA ARG A 31 -13.47 1.91 1.91
C ARG A 31 -14.47 1.68 3.04
N ILE A 32 -15.72 1.36 2.70
CA ILE A 32 -16.75 1.02 3.69
C ILE A 32 -16.24 -0.23 4.42
N PHE A 33 -15.90 -0.04 5.69
CA PHE A 33 -15.36 -1.07 6.55
C PHE A 33 -16.34 -2.23 6.71
N PRO A 34 -15.85 -3.44 7.02
CA PRO A 34 -16.74 -4.53 7.40
C PRO A 34 -17.53 -4.10 8.63
N ARG A 35 -18.86 -4.08 8.51
CA ARG A 35 -19.77 -4.10 9.65
C ARG A 35 -19.70 -5.52 10.21
N PHE A 36 -19.20 -5.65 11.43
CA PHE A 36 -19.18 -6.86 12.27
C PHE A 36 -18.09 -7.92 11.98
N GLY A 37 -17.28 -8.23 13.01
CA GLY A 37 -16.24 -9.27 12.99
C GLY A 37 -14.84 -8.76 13.38
N GLY A 38 -14.01 -9.65 13.95
CA GLY A 38 -12.60 -9.36 14.25
C GLY A 38 -11.85 -8.93 12.99
N ILE A 39 -10.97 -7.92 13.10
CA ILE A 39 -10.28 -7.35 11.95
C ILE A 39 -9.25 -8.36 11.43
N LYS A 40 -9.58 -9.06 10.35
CA LYS A 40 -8.59 -9.89 9.63
C LYS A 40 -7.46 -8.98 9.11
N PRO A 41 -6.19 -9.39 9.20
CA PRO A 41 -5.05 -8.53 8.86
C PRO A 41 -4.96 -8.18 7.37
N PHE A 42 -5.48 -9.05 6.49
CA PHE A 42 -5.52 -8.83 5.06
C PHE A 42 -6.95 -8.73 4.54
N TYR A 43 -7.07 -8.04 3.40
CA TYR A 43 -8.27 -7.96 2.60
C TYR A 43 -7.91 -8.26 1.15
N GLY A 44 -8.73 -9.03 0.44
CA GLY A 44 -8.54 -9.23 -0.99
C GLY A 44 -9.17 -10.50 -1.53
N LEU A 45 -8.57 -11.04 -2.58
CA LEU A 45 -9.03 -12.25 -3.24
C LEU A 45 -7.87 -13.24 -3.33
N PHE A 46 -8.17 -14.51 -3.17
CA PHE A 46 -7.22 -15.58 -3.40
C PHE A 46 -7.95 -16.79 -3.97
N ASP A 47 -7.21 -17.56 -4.75
CA ASP A 47 -7.63 -18.79 -5.41
C ASP A 47 -6.65 -19.91 -5.04
N ASP A 48 -6.81 -21.07 -5.65
CA ASP A 48 -5.96 -22.24 -5.43
C ASP A 48 -4.50 -22.07 -5.86
N LYS A 49 -4.21 -21.07 -6.69
CA LYS A 49 -2.90 -20.83 -7.30
C LYS A 49 -2.40 -19.40 -7.14
N SER A 50 -3.29 -18.43 -6.95
CA SER A 50 -2.99 -17.01 -6.97
C SER A 50 -3.60 -16.28 -5.79
N PHE A 51 -3.00 -15.16 -5.40
CA PHE A 51 -3.57 -14.27 -4.40
C PHE A 51 -3.29 -12.82 -4.74
N ARG A 52 -4.21 -11.96 -4.31
CA ARG A 52 -4.12 -10.50 -4.36
C ARG A 52 -4.61 -9.98 -3.02
N LEU A 53 -3.68 -9.48 -2.21
CA LEU A 53 -3.94 -9.12 -0.83
C LEU A 53 -3.49 -7.69 -0.54
N THR A 54 -4.20 -7.00 0.32
CA THR A 54 -3.81 -5.69 0.87
C THR A 54 -3.99 -5.66 2.38
N ILE A 55 -3.37 -4.70 3.08
CA ILE A 55 -3.60 -4.54 4.52
C ILE A 55 -5.04 -4.10 4.75
N ASN A 56 -5.72 -4.76 5.67
CA ASN A 56 -6.96 -4.26 6.24
C ASN A 56 -6.61 -3.17 7.28
N SER A 57 -6.92 -1.91 6.99
CA SER A 57 -6.66 -0.78 7.88
C SER A 57 -7.89 0.10 8.00
N ARG A 58 -8.27 0.42 9.25
CA ARG A 58 -9.37 1.34 9.57
C ARG A 58 -9.03 2.81 9.34
N THR A 59 -7.75 3.17 9.42
CA THR A 59 -7.31 4.57 9.55
C THR A 59 -6.65 5.11 8.30
N SER A 60 -6.12 4.25 7.43
CA SER A 60 -5.50 4.73 6.20
C SER A 60 -5.64 3.71 5.08
N PRO A 61 -6.29 4.04 3.96
CA PRO A 61 -6.24 3.20 2.78
C PRO A 61 -4.77 3.00 2.39
N THR A 62 -4.39 1.75 2.17
CA THR A 62 -3.12 1.43 1.51
C THR A 62 -3.42 1.17 0.05
N TYR A 63 -2.64 1.79 -0.82
CA TYR A 63 -2.72 1.57 -2.26
C TYR A 63 -1.75 0.48 -2.70
N PHE A 64 -1.02 -0.19 -1.80
CA PHE A 64 -0.18 -1.32 -2.17
C PHE A 64 -0.95 -2.65 -2.05
N ILE A 65 -0.71 -3.53 -3.02
CA ILE A 65 -1.22 -4.89 -3.09
C ILE A 65 -0.03 -5.82 -3.20
N ILE A 66 -0.08 -6.94 -2.48
CA ILE A 66 0.77 -8.09 -2.76
C ILE A 66 -0.01 -8.98 -3.72
N ARG A 67 0.53 -9.13 -4.93
CA ARG A 67 0.04 -10.09 -5.91
C ARG A 67 1.07 -11.20 -6.04
N GLY A 68 0.61 -12.44 -6.03
CA GLY A 68 1.51 -13.56 -6.17
C GLY A 68 0.81 -14.85 -6.51
N ASN A 69 1.63 -15.86 -6.78
CA ASN A 69 1.21 -17.23 -7.01
C ASN A 69 1.93 -18.14 -6.01
N TYR A 70 1.31 -19.28 -5.72
CA TYR A 70 1.90 -20.31 -4.90
C TYR A 70 1.71 -21.69 -5.54
N LYS A 71 2.71 -22.57 -5.38
CA LYS A 71 2.66 -23.94 -5.87
C LYS A 71 3.37 -24.87 -4.88
N ASN A 72 2.88 -26.09 -4.78
CA ASN A 72 3.56 -27.15 -4.05
C ASN A 72 4.54 -27.86 -5.00
N ILE A 73 5.82 -27.90 -4.64
CA ILE A 73 6.86 -28.66 -5.33
C ILE A 73 7.55 -29.51 -4.28
N ASN A 74 7.50 -30.83 -4.43
CA ASN A 74 8.17 -31.78 -3.52
C ASN A 74 7.83 -31.54 -2.04
N ASN A 75 6.53 -31.34 -1.74
CA ASN A 75 6.01 -31.04 -0.40
C ASN A 75 6.44 -29.68 0.20
N ILE A 76 7.06 -28.81 -0.62
CA ILE A 76 7.48 -27.46 -0.24
C ILE A 76 6.61 -26.44 -1.00
N VAL A 77 6.05 -25.47 -0.27
CA VAL A 77 5.24 -24.40 -0.87
C VAL A 77 6.17 -23.29 -1.38
N LYS A 78 6.32 -23.21 -2.71
CA LYS A 78 7.03 -22.09 -3.36
C LYS A 78 6.06 -20.95 -3.58
N VAL A 79 6.43 -19.77 -3.09
CA VAL A 79 5.63 -18.54 -3.20
C VAL A 79 6.42 -17.54 -4.04
N SER A 80 5.77 -17.04 -5.11
CA SER A 80 6.27 -15.92 -5.90
C SER A 80 5.32 -14.74 -5.72
N TYR A 81 5.82 -13.60 -5.26
CA TYR A 81 4.99 -12.41 -5.07
C TYR A 81 5.73 -11.14 -5.46
N ILE A 82 4.94 -10.14 -5.83
CA ILE A 82 5.38 -8.78 -6.13
C ILE A 82 4.48 -7.82 -5.35
N VAL A 83 5.09 -6.77 -4.80
CA VAL A 83 4.35 -5.68 -4.16
C VAL A 83 4.16 -4.57 -5.17
N GLU A 84 2.92 -4.38 -5.63
CA GLU A 84 2.56 -3.39 -6.66
C GLU A 84 1.55 -2.38 -6.11
N PRO A 85 1.55 -1.13 -6.60
CA PRO A 85 0.46 -0.21 -6.33
C PRO A 85 -0.81 -0.67 -7.08
N ASN A 86 -1.96 -0.66 -6.40
CA ASN A 86 -3.27 -0.98 -6.92
C ASN A 86 -3.67 -0.08 -8.10
N SER A 87 -3.29 1.20 -8.03
CA SER A 87 -3.53 2.17 -9.09
C SER A 87 -2.25 2.92 -9.43
N LYS A 88 -1.84 2.84 -10.70
CA LYS A 88 -0.74 3.64 -11.25
C LYS A 88 -1.03 5.14 -11.12
N PHE A 89 -2.30 5.56 -11.26
CA PHE A 89 -2.70 6.95 -11.09
C PHE A 89 -2.51 7.45 -9.66
N GLN A 90 -2.88 6.63 -8.65
CA GLN A 90 -2.66 7.02 -7.25
C GLN A 90 -1.18 7.14 -6.93
N LEU A 91 -0.33 6.25 -7.46
CA LEU A 91 1.13 6.35 -7.32
C LEU A 91 1.66 7.64 -7.95
N ILE A 92 1.28 7.92 -9.19
CA ILE A 92 1.70 9.13 -9.91
C ILE A 92 1.25 10.37 -9.14
N TRP A 93 -0.03 10.44 -8.76
CA TRP A 93 -0.57 11.57 -8.01
C TRP A 93 0.15 11.78 -6.68
N THR A 94 0.39 10.71 -5.91
CA THR A 94 1.06 10.83 -4.60
C THR A 94 2.53 11.24 -4.74
N ARG A 95 3.19 10.83 -5.84
CA ARG A 95 4.58 11.18 -6.14
C ARG A 95 4.76 12.60 -6.68
N PHE A 96 3.85 13.06 -7.54
CA PHE A 96 3.98 14.33 -8.26
C PHE A 96 3.14 15.48 -7.68
N SER A 97 2.04 15.20 -6.96
CA SER A 97 1.20 16.27 -6.39
C SER A 97 1.99 17.26 -5.53
N PRO A 98 2.94 16.86 -4.66
CA PRO A 98 3.66 17.83 -3.85
C PRO A 98 4.56 18.76 -4.69
N VAL A 99 5.08 18.27 -5.82
CA VAL A 99 5.87 19.07 -6.77
C VAL A 99 4.98 20.04 -7.53
N VAL A 100 3.81 19.57 -7.99
CA VAL A 100 2.81 20.43 -8.63
C VAL A 100 2.36 21.54 -7.68
N PHE A 101 2.10 21.22 -6.40
CA PHE A 101 1.77 22.22 -5.38
C PHE A 101 2.91 23.22 -5.15
N LEU A 102 4.16 22.77 -5.15
CA LEU A 102 5.32 23.65 -5.02
C LEU A 102 5.39 24.65 -6.18
N ILE A 103 5.23 24.20 -7.41
CA ILE A 103 5.24 25.08 -8.59
C ILE A 103 4.03 26.04 -8.54
N ALA A 104 2.83 25.51 -8.29
CA ALA A 104 1.61 26.31 -8.25
C ALA A 104 1.66 27.39 -7.17
N LEU A 105 2.14 27.08 -5.96
CA LEU A 105 2.28 28.04 -4.88
C LEU A 105 3.35 29.09 -5.21
N ASN A 106 4.50 28.70 -5.78
CA ASN A 106 5.52 29.67 -6.19
C ASN A 106 5.00 30.64 -7.26
N VAL A 107 4.28 30.12 -8.27
CA VAL A 107 3.62 30.95 -9.30
C VAL A 107 2.58 31.89 -8.66
N PHE A 108 1.74 31.37 -7.77
CA PHE A 108 0.74 32.17 -7.07
C PHE A 108 1.37 33.34 -6.30
N PHE A 109 2.43 33.08 -5.53
CA PHE A 109 3.11 34.14 -4.78
C PHE A 109 3.84 35.15 -5.69
N LEU A 110 4.31 34.72 -6.87
CA LEU A 110 4.97 35.62 -7.83
C LEU A 110 3.98 36.66 -8.39
N PHE A 111 2.75 36.25 -8.71
CA PHE A 111 1.74 37.13 -9.30
C PHE A 111 0.90 37.88 -8.25
N PHE A 112 0.55 37.25 -7.13
CA PHE A 112 -0.39 37.80 -6.14
C PHE A 112 0.27 38.23 -4.82
N GLY A 113 1.50 37.79 -4.54
CA GLY A 113 2.16 37.95 -3.24
C GLY A 113 3.26 39.02 -3.19
N ARG A 114 3.07 40.18 -3.84
CA ARG A 114 4.07 41.28 -3.86
C ARG A 114 4.47 41.65 -2.42
N GLY A 115 5.72 41.34 -2.03
CA GLY A 115 6.31 41.66 -0.72
C GLY A 115 6.44 40.50 0.27
N LEU A 116 5.85 39.33 0.01
CA LEU A 116 5.86 38.17 0.92
C LEU A 116 7.05 37.20 0.73
N ARG A 117 8.26 37.72 0.45
CA ARG A 117 9.47 36.88 0.20
C ARG A 117 9.80 35.94 1.37
N ARG A 118 9.49 36.31 2.61
CA ARG A 118 9.70 35.43 3.77
C ARG A 118 8.69 34.27 3.80
N ALA A 119 7.44 34.53 3.42
CA ALA A 119 6.39 33.51 3.40
C ALA A 119 6.64 32.48 2.29
N THR A 120 7.10 32.90 1.11
CA THR A 120 7.44 31.99 0.00
C THR A 120 8.53 30.99 0.38
N THR A 121 9.56 31.43 1.11
CA THR A 121 10.66 30.58 1.56
C THR A 121 10.18 29.56 2.60
N ILE A 122 9.36 29.98 3.56
CA ILE A 122 8.79 29.09 4.59
C ILE A 122 7.87 28.03 3.95
N VAL A 123 6.98 28.44 3.04
CA VAL A 123 6.07 27.51 2.34
C VAL A 123 6.85 26.53 1.46
N SER A 124 7.87 26.99 0.74
CA SER A 124 8.70 26.11 -0.10
C SER A 124 9.47 25.10 0.73
N LEU A 125 10.04 25.51 1.87
CA LEU A 125 10.72 24.60 2.80
C LEU A 125 9.74 23.58 3.40
N PHE A 126 8.55 24.02 3.79
CA PHE A 126 7.49 23.13 4.27
C PHE A 126 7.10 22.10 3.21
N LEU A 127 6.94 22.50 1.94
CA LEU A 127 6.61 21.58 0.86
C LEU A 127 7.72 20.58 0.57
N LEU A 128 9.00 20.98 0.69
CA LEU A 128 10.13 20.04 0.60
C LEU A 128 10.06 18.96 1.70
N ILE A 129 9.73 19.36 2.93
CA ILE A 129 9.52 18.42 4.03
C ILE A 129 8.34 17.50 3.73
N VAL A 130 7.23 18.03 3.20
CA VAL A 130 6.06 17.23 2.79
C VAL A 130 6.40 16.24 1.68
N ILE A 131 7.19 16.64 0.67
CA ILE A 131 7.68 15.74 -0.39
C ILE A 131 8.45 14.57 0.21
N PHE A 132 9.40 14.87 1.09
CA PHE A 132 10.24 13.85 1.72
C PHE A 132 9.41 12.92 2.63
N TYR A 133 8.56 13.51 3.47
CA TYR A 133 7.67 12.77 4.36
C TYR A 133 6.70 11.87 3.58
N SER A 134 6.13 12.36 2.48
CA SER A 134 5.27 11.58 1.60
C SER A 134 5.99 10.32 1.13
N ARG A 135 7.15 10.48 0.47
CA ARG A 135 7.97 9.35 -0.02
C ARG A 135 8.35 8.37 1.08
N TRP A 136 8.79 8.89 2.23
CA TRP A 136 9.15 8.05 3.38
C TRP A 136 7.95 7.25 3.89
N LYS A 137 6.77 7.87 3.99
CA LYS A 137 5.52 7.22 4.41
C LYS A 137 5.09 6.14 3.42
N GLU A 138 5.22 6.36 2.11
CA GLU A 138 4.91 5.35 1.08
C GLU A 138 5.77 4.10 1.28
N GLU A 139 7.08 4.29 1.41
CA GLU A 139 8.05 3.20 1.57
C GLU A 139 7.80 2.41 2.86
N ARG A 140 7.44 3.11 3.94
CA ARG A 140 7.04 2.47 5.20
C ARG A 140 5.78 1.62 5.04
N LYS A 141 4.75 2.12 4.34
CA LYS A 141 3.52 1.35 4.08
C LYS A 141 3.81 0.07 3.29
N ARG A 142 4.64 0.17 2.24
CA ARG A 142 5.10 -0.98 1.44
C ARG A 142 5.79 -2.03 2.31
N LYS A 143 6.77 -1.60 3.12
CA LYS A 143 7.53 -2.50 4.01
C LYS A 143 6.65 -3.14 5.08
N ILE A 144 5.65 -2.43 5.62
CA ILE A 144 4.73 -2.98 6.63
C ILE A 144 3.88 -4.10 6.01
N LEU A 145 3.37 -3.90 4.80
CA LEU A 145 2.60 -4.90 4.05
C LEU A 145 3.42 -6.16 3.82
N GLU A 146 4.62 -6.00 3.28
CA GLU A 146 5.54 -7.10 3.01
C GLU A 146 5.94 -7.85 4.29
N ARG A 147 6.32 -7.13 5.36
CA ARG A 147 6.70 -7.74 6.64
C ARG A 147 5.55 -8.52 7.27
N LYS A 148 4.33 -7.98 7.25
CA LYS A 148 3.15 -8.70 7.77
C LYS A 148 2.90 -9.97 6.98
N PHE A 149 3.00 -9.90 5.65
CA PHE A 149 2.83 -11.05 4.77
C PHE A 149 3.88 -12.13 5.04
N VAL A 150 5.16 -11.77 5.01
CA VAL A 150 6.27 -12.68 5.30
C VAL A 150 6.13 -13.34 6.68
N ARG A 151 5.70 -12.57 7.70
CA ARG A 151 5.52 -13.09 9.06
C ARG A 151 4.35 -14.07 9.18
N ILE A 152 3.19 -13.77 8.60
CA ILE A 152 1.99 -14.63 8.70
C ILE A 152 2.15 -15.92 7.89
N PHE A 153 2.82 -15.83 6.73
CA PHE A 153 3.02 -16.96 5.82
C PHE A 153 4.38 -17.65 5.98
N GLU A 154 5.18 -17.25 6.97
CA GLU A 154 6.49 -17.83 7.29
C GLU A 154 7.38 -18.04 6.05
N ILE A 155 7.49 -16.99 5.24
CA ILE A 155 8.22 -17.03 3.98
C ILE A 155 9.71 -16.83 4.27
N LEU A 156 10.51 -17.83 3.93
CA LEU A 156 11.96 -17.75 3.85
C LEU A 156 12.33 -17.05 2.54
N LYS A 157 13.02 -15.92 2.69
CA LYS A 157 13.42 -15.05 1.58
C LYS A 157 14.64 -15.60 0.87
#